data_AF-A0ABC8A071-F1
#
_entry.id   AF-A0ABC8A071-F1
#
_cell.length_a   1.000
_cell.length_b   1.000
_cell.length_c   1.000
_cell.angle_alpha   90.00
_cell.angle_beta   90.00
_cell.angle_gamma   90.00
#
_symmetry.space_group_name_H-M   'P 1'
#
loop_
_entity.id
_entity.type
_entity.pdbx_description
1 polymer ?
#
loop_
_entity_poly.entity_id
_entity_poly.type
_entity_poly.pdbx_seq_one_letter_code
_entity_poly.pdbx_strand_id
1 'polypeptide(L)' 'MSAFIFCKAVECKVVHIVEPVPELVQYYESFGFRMEQCGYVMSAVIDELQDIFLKFAQ' A
#
# COMPACT_ATOMS: atom_id res chain seq x y z
N MET A 1 -1.28 -6.93 -8.76
CA MET A 1 -1.64 -6.07 -9.90
C MET A 1 -3.12 -5.65 -9.91
N SER A 2 -4.07 -6.57 -9.80
CA SER A 2 -5.52 -6.25 -9.83
C SER A 2 -5.97 -5.21 -8.80
N ALA A 3 -5.48 -5.32 -7.56
CA ALA A 3 -5.84 -4.39 -6.48
C ALA A 3 -5.46 -2.93 -6.78
N PHE A 4 -4.26 -2.68 -7.31
CA PHE A 4 -3.82 -1.33 -7.68
C PHE A 4 -4.62 -0.75 -8.85
N ILE A 5 -4.83 -1.55 -9.90
CA ILE A 5 -5.62 -1.14 -11.08
C ILE A 5 -7.07 -0.81 -10.67
N PHE A 6 -7.68 -1.64 -9.83
CA PHE A 6 -9.01 -1.38 -9.28
C PHE A 6 -9.04 -0.10 -8.46
N CYS A 7 -8.08 0.09 -7.55
CA CYS A 7 -7.99 1.29 -6.71
C CYS A 7 -7.87 2.58 -7.56
N LYS A 8 -7.06 2.56 -8.62
CA LYS A 8 -6.98 3.71 -9.55
C LYS A 8 -8.28 3.92 -10.31
N ALA A 9 -8.94 2.86 -10.78
CA ALA A 9 -10.20 2.95 -11.52
C ALA A 9 -11.36 3.54 -10.69
N VAL A 10 -11.34 3.37 -9.37
CA VAL A 10 -12.36 3.92 -8.45
C VAL A 10 -11.92 5.20 -7.74
N GLU A 11 -10.82 5.82 -8.18
CA GLU A 11 -10.24 7.03 -7.55
C GLU A 11 -10.00 6.86 -6.04
N CYS A 12 -9.59 5.65 -5.63
CA CYS A 12 -9.27 5.34 -4.25
C CYS A 12 -8.15 6.24 -3.74
N LYS A 13 -8.34 6.89 -2.58
CA LYS A 13 -7.34 7.81 -2.01
C LYS A 13 -6.30 7.08 -1.17
N VAL A 14 -6.73 6.11 -0.38
CA VAL A 14 -5.91 5.43 0.63
C VAL A 14 -6.21 3.94 0.63
N VAL A 15 -5.16 3.14 0.70
CA VAL A 15 -5.24 1.68 0.88
C VAL A 15 -4.81 1.34 2.29
N HIS A 16 -5.56 0.44 2.94
CA HIS A 16 -5.26 -0.05 4.28
C HIS A 16 -4.95 -1.54 4.28
N ILE A 17 -3.96 -1.94 5.08
CA ILE A 17 -3.71 -3.31 5.50
C ILE A 17 -4.09 -3.38 6.98
N VAL A 18 -5.17 -4.08 7.30
CA VAL A 18 -5.61 -4.33 8.68
C VAL A 18 -4.93 -5.61 9.16
N GLU A 19 -4.35 -5.56 10.36
CA GLU A 19 -3.60 -6.65 10.97
C GLU A 19 -2.50 -7.19 10.02
N PRO A 20 -1.51 -6.36 9.66
CA PRO A 20 -0.46 -6.78 8.74
C PRO A 20 0.28 -7.99 9.31
N VAL A 21 0.60 -8.95 8.44
CA VAL A 21 1.47 -10.08 8.78
C VAL A 21 2.82 -9.51 9.27
N PRO A 22 3.24 -9.76 10.53
CA PRO A 22 4.39 -9.08 11.13
C PRO A 22 5.69 -9.20 10.32
N GLU A 23 5.93 -10.36 9.71
CA GLU A 23 7.11 -10.66 8.91
C GLU A 23 7.15 -9.88 7.59
N LEU A 24 6.00 -9.37 7.13
CA LEU A 24 5.85 -8.63 5.88
C LEU A 24 5.77 -7.12 6.08
N VAL A 25 5.82 -6.62 7.31
CA VAL A 25 5.73 -5.17 7.60
C VAL A 25 6.78 -4.38 6.82
N GLN A 26 8.05 -4.79 6.87
CA GLN A 26 9.13 -4.13 6.12
C GLN A 26 8.92 -4.21 4.60
N TYR A 27 8.34 -5.31 4.12
CA TYR A 27 7.99 -5.46 2.72
C TYR A 27 6.90 -4.44 2.35
N TYR A 28 5.84 -4.30 3.14
CA TYR A 28 4.80 -3.30 2.90
C TYR A 28 5.32 -1.86 2.99
N GLU A 29 6.23 -1.57 3.92
CA GLU A 29 6.91 -0.28 4.03
C GLU A 29 7.68 0.08 2.74
N SER A 30 8.26 -0.91 2.07
CA SER A 30 8.94 -0.70 0.78
C SER A 30 7.99 -0.24 -0.34
N PHE A 31 6.67 -0.44 -0.19
CA PHE A 31 5.62 0.08 -1.05
C PHE A 31 5.03 1.42 -0.58
N GLY A 32 5.59 2.04 0.46
CA GLY A 32 5.11 3.31 1.01
C GLY A 32 4.03 3.18 2.07
N PHE A 33 3.67 1.95 2.50
CA PHE A 33 2.77 1.78 3.64
C PHE A 33 3.45 2.22 4.93
N ARG A 34 2.69 2.87 5.81
CA ARG A 34 3.16 3.31 7.13
C ARG A 34 2.23 2.80 8.21
N MET A 35 2.80 2.37 9.34
CA MET A 35 2.02 1.95 10.50
C MET A 35 1.31 3.16 11.12
N GLU A 36 0.00 3.04 11.30
CA GLU A 36 -0.84 4.02 12.00
C GLU A 36 -0.61 3.98 13.51
N GLN A 37 -1.03 5.04 14.21
CA GLN A 37 -0.86 5.16 15.67
C GLN A 37 -1.51 4.02 16.46
N CYS A 38 -2.53 3.35 15.90
CA CYS A 38 -3.20 2.22 16.53
C CYS A 38 -2.34 0.93 16.56
N GLY A 39 -1.27 0.86 15.77
CA GLY A 39 -0.30 -0.23 15.78
C GLY A 39 -0.72 -1.52 15.07
N TYR A 40 -1.91 -1.56 14.46
CA TYR A 40 -2.41 -2.73 13.72
C TYR A 40 -2.99 -2.39 12.34
N VAL A 41 -2.87 -1.15 11.88
CA VAL A 41 -3.25 -0.74 10.53
C VAL A 41 -2.05 -0.12 9.85
N MET A 42 -1.77 -0.54 8.63
CA MET A 42 -0.84 0.16 7.75
C MET A 42 -1.58 0.85 6.61
N SER A 43 -1.19 2.07 6.28
CA SER A 43 -1.85 2.89 5.25
C SER A 43 -0.85 3.38 4.21
N ALA A 44 -1.29 3.45 2.95
CA ALA A 44 -0.56 4.10 1.88
C ALA A 44 -1.50 4.95 1.02
N VAL A 45 -1.02 6.13 0.59
CA VAL A 45 -1.74 6.95 -0.39
C VAL A 45 -1.51 6.36 -1.79
N ILE A 46 -2.57 6.30 -2.61
CA ILE A 46 -2.50 5.60 -3.90
C ILE A 46 -1.46 6.19 -4.87
N ASP A 47 -1.13 7.48 -4.71
CA ASP A 47 -0.18 8.18 -5.55
C ASP A 47 1.26 7.77 -5.22
N GLU A 48 1.57 7.51 -3.94
CA GLU A 48 2.87 6.95 -3.53
C GLU A 48 3.06 5.52 -4.04
N LEU A 49 1.96 4.76 -4.14
CA LEU A 49 1.97 3.40 -4.70
C LEU A 49 2.21 3.37 -6.22
N GLN A 50 1.87 4.44 -6.94
CA GLN A 50 2.00 4.49 -8.40
C GLN A 50 3.45 4.49 -8.87
N ASP A 51 4.31 5.27 -8.22
CA ASP A 51 5.73 5.35 -8.57
C ASP A 51 6.45 4.03 -8.32
N ILE A 52 6.02 3.30 -7.29
CA ILE A 52 6.58 2.00 -6.93
C ILE A 52 6.05 0.93 -7.89
N PHE A 53 4.77 0.99 -8.24
CA PHE A 53 4.20 0.11 -9.27
C PHE A 53 4.96 0.19 -10.60
N LEU A 54 5.32 1.39 -11.05
CA LEU A 54 6.11 1.58 -12.28
C LEU A 54 7.50 0.93 -12.21
N LYS A 55 8.12 0.89 -11.03
CA LYS A 55 9.43 0.22 -10.83
C LYS A 55 9.34 -1.31 -10.90
N PHE A 56 8.23 -1.90 -10.47
CA PHE A 56 8.02 -3.37 -10.50
C PHE A 56 7.40 -3.88 -11.81
N ALA A 57 6.94 -3.00 -12.68
CA ALA A 57 6.37 -3.34 -13.99
C ALA A 57 7.42 -3.47 -15.11
N GLN A 58 8.69 -3.12 -14.84
CA GLN A 58 9.85 -3.39 -15.70
C GLN A 58 10.46 -4.76 -15.38
#